data_AF-F4LKM3-F1
#
_entry.id   AF-F4LKM3-F1
#
_cell.length_a   1.000
_cell.length_b   1.000
_cell.length_c   1.000
_cell.angle_alpha   90.00
_cell.angle_beta   90.00
_cell.angle_gamma   90.00
#
_symmetry.space_group_name_H-M   'P 1'
#
loop_
_entity.id
_entity.type
_entity.pdbx_description
1 polymer ?
#
loop_
_entity_poly.entity_id
_entity_poly.type
_entity_poly.pdbx_seq_one_letter_code
_entity_poly.pdbx_strand_id
1 'polypeptide(L)'
;MIKKLESFERALSVALFLVILAILLWQIFTRKILGTPAPWCDELSRLLFVYLGVISCHLAQRDNIHVRIDALLSAVTHKFRLAVEFAINAVMAGVFIWIAILGIGIVRRTGPKDMLVTLHLSVGILNAALIVLGVLMAIELVAQIINIIRKKEVVRI
;
A
#
# COMPACT_ATOMS: atom_id res chain seq x y z
N MET A 1 -8.48 21.01 2.21
CA MET A 1 -8.70 20.07 1.09
C MET A 1 -8.08 18.70 1.36
N ILE A 2 -6.82 18.64 1.82
CA ILE A 2 -6.09 17.39 2.15
C ILE A 2 -6.83 16.51 3.19
N LYS A 3 -7.38 17.10 4.27
CA LYS A 3 -8.15 16.35 5.28
C LYS A 3 -9.43 15.67 4.74
N LYS A 4 -10.09 16.23 3.72
CA LYS A 4 -11.28 15.60 3.11
C LYS A 4 -10.90 14.37 2.30
N LEU A 5 -9.76 14.41 1.62
CA LEU A 5 -9.23 13.28 0.86
C LEU A 5 -8.85 12.12 1.79
N GLU A 6 -8.25 12.45 2.94
CA GLU A 6 -7.88 11.47 3.95
C GLU A 6 -9.11 10.77 4.57
N SER A 7 -10.15 11.53 4.94
CA SER A 7 -11.39 10.93 5.43
C SER A 7 -12.04 10.02 4.39
N PHE A 8 -11.93 10.37 3.11
CA PHE A 8 -12.42 9.54 2.01
C PHE A 8 -11.59 8.26 1.85
N GLU A 9 -10.26 8.34 1.85
CA GLU A 9 -9.35 7.18 1.80
C GLU A 9 -9.57 6.22 2.98
N ARG A 10 -9.77 6.76 4.20
CA ARG A 10 -10.13 6.00 5.40
C ARG A 10 -11.48 5.29 5.24
N ALA A 11 -12.51 6.02 4.80
CA ALA A 11 -13.84 5.45 4.60
C ALA A 11 -13.82 4.34 3.52
N LEU A 12 -13.09 4.56 2.43
CA LEU A 12 -12.90 3.58 1.36
C LEU A 12 -12.21 2.31 1.87
N SER A 13 -11.17 2.46 2.69
CA SER A 13 -10.45 1.32 3.29
C SER A 13 -11.36 0.49 4.20
N VAL A 14 -12.17 1.15 5.05
CA VAL A 14 -13.14 0.46 5.91
C VAL A 14 -14.21 -0.25 5.08
N ALA A 15 -14.73 0.38 4.03
CA ALA A 15 -15.71 -0.23 3.14
C ALA A 15 -15.14 -1.48 2.44
N LEU A 16 -13.92 -1.39 1.89
CA LEU A 16 -13.22 -2.52 1.28
C LEU A 16 -13.02 -3.67 2.26
N PHE A 17 -12.64 -3.37 3.51
CA PHE A 17 -12.47 -4.38 4.56
C PHE A 17 -13.79 -5.12 4.86
N LEU A 18 -14.90 -4.38 4.98
CA LEU A 18 -16.23 -4.97 5.21
C LEU A 18 -16.68 -5.85 4.03
N VAL A 19 -16.37 -5.45 2.79
CA VAL A 19 -16.66 -6.26 1.60
C VAL A 19 -15.87 -7.56 1.62
N ILE A 20 -14.57 -7.51 1.94
CA ILE A 20 -13.74 -8.71 2.07
C ILE A 20 -14.31 -9.63 3.16
N LEU A 21 -14.66 -9.08 4.32
CA LEU A 21 -15.28 -9.84 5.41
C LEU A 21 -16.56 -10.56 4.95
N ALA A 22 -17.45 -9.85 4.24
CA ALA A 22 -18.68 -10.42 3.72
C ALA A 22 -18.42 -11.57 2.71
N ILE A 23 -17.44 -11.41 1.82
CA ILE A 23 -17.01 -12.45 0.86
C ILE A 23 -16.49 -13.69 1.60
N LEU A 24 -15.67 -13.50 2.64
CA LEU A 24 -15.13 -14.62 3.42
C LEU A 24 -16.23 -15.35 4.22
N LEU A 25 -17.18 -14.62 4.80
CA LEU A 25 -18.35 -15.22 5.44
C LEU A 25 -19.19 -16.02 4.44
N TRP A 26 -19.41 -15.47 3.24
CA TRP A 26 -20.09 -16.17 2.14
C TRP A 26 -19.34 -17.44 1.70
N GLN A 27 -18.01 -17.38 1.64
CA GLN A 27 -17.17 -18.52 1.32
C GLN A 27 -17.29 -19.63 2.38
N ILE A 28 -17.31 -19.28 3.67
CA ILE A 28 -17.50 -20.26 4.75
C ILE A 28 -18.90 -20.87 4.65
N PHE A 29 -19.93 -20.06 4.40
CA PHE A 29 -21.31 -20.51 4.22
C PHE A 29 -21.44 -21.52 3.07
N THR A 30 -20.96 -21.15 1.88
CA THR A 30 -20.99 -22.03 0.69
C THR A 30 -20.22 -23.33 0.92
N ARG A 31 -19.04 -23.25 1.53
CA ARG A 31 -18.19 -24.43 1.79
C ARG A 31 -18.75 -25.36 2.86
N LYS A 32 -19.35 -24.82 3.92
CA LYS A 32 -19.81 -25.62 5.08
C LYS A 32 -21.26 -26.06 4.98
N ILE A 33 -22.12 -25.28 4.33
CA ILE A 33 -23.57 -25.53 4.29
C ILE A 33 -23.99 -26.06 2.92
N LEU A 34 -23.55 -25.44 1.81
CA LEU A 34 -23.88 -25.91 0.46
C LEU A 34 -23.01 -27.07 -0.01
N GLY A 35 -21.87 -27.32 0.62
CA GLY A 35 -20.94 -28.39 0.26
C GLY A 35 -20.17 -28.16 -1.06
N THR A 36 -20.54 -27.15 -1.84
CA THR A 36 -19.84 -26.71 -3.06
C THR A 36 -19.00 -25.46 -2.76
N PRO A 37 -17.66 -25.56 -2.70
CA PRO A 37 -16.81 -24.40 -2.45
C PRO A 37 -16.87 -23.43 -3.65
N ALA A 38 -17.13 -22.16 -3.37
CA ALA A 38 -17.10 -21.07 -4.36
C ALA A 38 -15.64 -20.63 -4.61
N PRO A 39 -14.96 -21.04 -5.71
CA PRO A 39 -13.53 -20.81 -5.88
C PRO A 39 -13.21 -19.35 -6.20
N TRP A 40 -14.19 -18.61 -6.72
CA TRP A 40 -14.06 -17.18 -7.03
C TRP A 40 -13.92 -16.31 -5.78
N CYS A 41 -14.41 -16.76 -4.61
CA CYS A 41 -14.30 -16.01 -3.37
C CYS A 41 -12.84 -15.90 -2.89
N ASP A 42 -12.04 -16.97 -3.06
CA ASP A 42 -10.61 -16.98 -2.71
C ASP A 42 -9.81 -16.02 -3.59
N GLU A 43 -10.09 -16.02 -4.88
CA GLU A 43 -9.43 -15.17 -5.87
C GLU A 43 -9.80 -13.69 -5.69
N LEU A 44 -11.10 -13.40 -5.51
CA LEU A 44 -11.61 -12.04 -5.35
C LEU A 44 -11.18 -11.42 -4.02
N SER A 45 -11.27 -12.16 -2.92
CA SER A 45 -10.85 -11.67 -1.60
C SER A 45 -9.35 -11.33 -1.59
N ARG A 46 -8.52 -12.18 -2.22
CA ARG A 46 -7.09 -11.89 -2.40
C ARG A 46 -6.85 -10.61 -3.18
N LEU A 47 -7.53 -10.44 -4.32
CA LEU A 47 -7.41 -9.24 -5.14
C LEU A 47 -7.77 -7.99 -4.34
N LEU A 48 -8.95 -7.96 -3.70
CA LEU A 48 -9.39 -6.82 -2.88
C LEU A 48 -8.43 -6.56 -1.71
N PHE A 49 -7.92 -7.61 -1.08
CA PHE A 49 -6.99 -7.49 0.04
C PHE A 49 -5.67 -6.83 -0.35
N VAL A 50 -5.11 -7.16 -1.53
CA VAL A 50 -3.89 -6.49 -2.01
C VAL A 50 -4.14 -4.99 -2.22
N TYR A 51 -5.23 -4.61 -2.88
CA TYR A 51 -5.56 -3.19 -3.09
C TYR A 51 -5.88 -2.44 -1.80
N LEU A 52 -6.57 -3.09 -0.84
CA LEU A 52 -6.76 -2.54 0.50
C LEU A 52 -5.41 -2.30 1.18
N GLY A 53 -4.48 -3.24 1.06
CA GLY A 53 -3.12 -3.09 1.58
C GLY A 53 -2.40 -1.89 0.98
N VAL A 54 -2.53 -1.65 -0.32
CA VAL A 54 -1.92 -0.48 -1.00
C VAL A 54 -2.44 0.83 -0.43
N ILE A 55 -3.76 0.98 -0.30
CA ILE A 55 -4.38 2.19 0.27
C ILE A 55 -3.99 2.35 1.74
N SER A 56 -3.98 1.24 2.50
CA SER A 56 -3.62 1.25 3.91
C SER A 56 -2.16 1.64 4.15
N CYS A 57 -1.24 1.15 3.31
CA CYS A 57 0.18 1.53 3.36
C CYS A 57 0.37 3.01 3.04
N HIS A 58 -0.32 3.52 2.02
CA HIS A 58 -0.28 4.94 1.66
C HIS A 58 -0.75 5.84 2.81
N LEU A 59 -1.87 5.48 3.45
CA LEU A 59 -2.39 6.20 4.61
C LEU A 59 -1.43 6.12 5.82
N ALA A 60 -0.90 4.93 6.11
CA ALA A 60 0.07 4.71 7.19
C ALA A 60 1.39 5.47 6.98
N GLN A 61 1.81 5.64 5.74
CA GLN A 61 3.03 6.39 5.41
C GLN A 61 2.88 7.89 5.68
N ARG A 62 1.67 8.43 5.51
CA ARG A 62 1.35 9.83 5.86
C ARG A 62 1.41 10.08 7.35
N ASP A 63 0.99 9.10 8.15
CA ASP A 63 1.07 9.15 9.61
C ASP A 63 2.51 9.00 10.15
N ASN A 64 3.53 8.97 9.27
CA ASN A 64 4.96 8.95 9.60
C ASN A 64 5.31 7.92 10.70
N ILE A 65 4.94 6.66 10.49
CA ILE A 65 5.15 5.57 11.46
C ILE A 65 6.66 5.23 11.70
N HIS A 66 7.60 6.03 11.18
CA HIS A 66 9.03 5.97 11.56
C HIS A 66 9.29 6.42 13.03
N VAL A 67 8.28 6.36 13.90
CA VAL A 67 8.28 6.60 15.35
C VAL A 67 9.47 5.94 16.07
N ARG A 68 9.92 4.78 15.60
CA ARG A 68 11.07 4.06 16.18
C ARG A 68 12.40 4.81 16.01
N ILE A 69 12.58 5.51 14.90
CA ILE A 69 13.81 6.27 14.63
C ILE A 69 13.70 7.64 15.31
N ASP A 70 12.51 8.23 15.36
CA ASP A 70 12.23 9.49 16.07
C ASP A 70 12.66 9.45 17.55
N ALA A 71 12.41 8.35 18.27
CA ALA A 71 12.80 8.20 19.67
C ALA A 71 14.33 8.25 19.84
N LEU A 72 15.07 7.57 18.97
CA LEU A 72 16.53 7.55 18.98
C LEU A 72 17.13 8.91 18.55
N LEU A 73 16.48 9.58 17.59
CA LEU A 73 16.89 10.87 17.04
C LEU A 73 16.59 12.05 17.98
N SER A 74 15.66 11.88 18.93
CA SER A 74 15.32 12.91 19.91
C SER A 74 16.47 13.27 20.85
N ALA A 75 17.46 12.38 21.00
CA ALA A 75 18.65 12.59 21.83
C ALA A 75 19.81 13.29 21.09
N VAL A 76 19.67 13.58 19.79
CA VAL A 76 20.76 14.10 18.94
C VAL A 76 20.47 15.52 18.46
N THR A 77 21.51 16.28 18.13
CA THR A 77 21.44 17.66 17.61
C THR A 77 20.56 17.75 16.35
N HIS A 78 19.78 18.84 16.27
CA HIS A 78 18.79 19.10 15.21
C HIS A 78 19.31 18.91 13.77
N LYS A 79 20.57 19.28 13.49
CA LYS A 79 21.19 19.12 12.17
C LYS A 79 21.42 17.66 11.77
N PHE A 80 21.84 16.83 12.73
CA PHE A 80 22.09 15.40 12.47
C PHE A 80 20.77 14.65 12.30
N ARG A 81 19.74 15.03 13.07
CA ARG A 81 18.40 14.47 12.92
C ARG A 81 17.85 14.64 11.51
N LEU A 82 17.94 15.87 10.97
CA LEU A 82 17.44 16.19 9.64
C LEU A 82 18.20 15.43 8.54
N ALA A 83 19.53 15.25 8.70
CA ALA A 83 20.34 14.46 7.77
C ALA A 83 19.96 12.97 7.77
N VAL A 84 19.71 12.39 8.96
CA VAL A 84 19.32 10.98 9.09
C VAL A 84 17.91 10.74 8.54
N GLU A 85 16.94 11.60 8.86
CA GLU A 85 15.58 11.50 8.30
C GLU A 85 15.57 11.64 6.77
N PHE A 86 16.37 12.56 6.23
CA PHE A 86 16.55 12.69 4.78
C PHE A 86 17.15 11.40 4.18
N ALA A 87 18.18 10.83 4.78
CA ALA A 87 18.81 9.60 4.31
C ALA A 87 17.83 8.42 4.32
N ILE A 88 17.04 8.25 5.39
CA ILE A 88 16.03 7.21 5.48
C ILE A 88 14.97 7.37 4.39
N ASN A 89 14.42 8.58 4.23
CA ASN A 89 13.40 8.83 3.21
C ASN A 89 13.94 8.64 1.79
N ALA A 90 15.19 9.02 1.53
CA ALA A 90 15.84 8.79 0.24
C ALA A 90 16.05 7.29 -0.05
N VAL A 91 16.53 6.51 0.93
CA VAL A 91 16.69 5.07 0.81
C VAL A 91 15.34 4.39 0.59
N MET A 92 14.34 4.72 1.40
CA MET A 92 12.99 4.19 1.26
C MET A 92 12.40 4.53 -0.11
N ALA A 93 12.58 5.75 -0.61
CA ALA A 93 12.11 6.14 -1.94
C ALA A 93 12.78 5.28 -3.03
N GLY A 94 14.09 5.05 -2.93
CA GLY A 94 14.82 4.15 -3.82
C GLY A 94 14.28 2.73 -3.80
N VAL A 95 13.99 2.18 -2.62
CA VAL A 95 13.41 0.84 -2.45
C VAL A 95 12.03 0.75 -3.12
N PHE A 96 11.14 1.73 -2.92
CA PHE A 96 9.81 1.71 -3.54
C PHE A 96 9.84 1.91 -5.06
N ILE A 97 10.77 2.72 -5.57
CA ILE A 97 11.01 2.83 -7.03
C ILE A 97 11.50 1.49 -7.58
N TRP A 98 12.42 0.82 -6.88
CA TRP A 98 12.90 -0.50 -7.28
C TRP A 98 11.77 -1.53 -7.32
N ILE A 99 10.90 -1.53 -6.30
CA ILE A 99 9.69 -2.37 -6.27
C ILE A 99 8.77 -2.08 -7.45
N ALA A 100 8.57 -0.81 -7.83
CA ALA A 100 7.75 -0.45 -8.99
C ALA A 100 8.34 -1.01 -10.31
N ILE A 101 9.66 -0.90 -10.49
CA ILE A 101 10.35 -1.44 -11.67
C ILE A 101 10.24 -2.97 -11.73
N LEU A 102 10.44 -3.65 -10.60
CA LEU A 102 10.24 -5.09 -10.50
C LEU A 102 8.79 -5.48 -10.85
N GLY A 103 7.80 -4.72 -10.35
CA GLY A 103 6.40 -4.91 -10.67
C GLY A 103 6.11 -4.81 -12.17
N ILE A 104 6.68 -3.81 -12.86
CA ILE A 104 6.57 -3.69 -14.33
C ILE A 104 7.17 -4.92 -15.02
N GLY A 105 8.32 -5.40 -14.55
CA GLY A 105 8.96 -6.62 -15.08
C GLY A 105 8.08 -7.86 -14.89
N ILE A 106 7.45 -8.00 -13.74
CA ILE A 106 6.54 -9.11 -13.42
C ILE A 106 5.29 -9.03 -14.30
N VAL A 107 4.63 -7.88 -14.40
CA VAL A 107 3.43 -7.70 -15.23
C VAL A 107 3.73 -7.96 -16.71
N ARG A 108 4.90 -7.53 -17.22
CA ARG A 108 5.31 -7.82 -18.60
C ARG A 108 5.59 -9.30 -18.87
N ARG A 109 6.11 -10.02 -17.87
CA ARG A 109 6.39 -11.47 -17.97
C ARG A 109 5.12 -12.32 -17.78
N THR A 110 4.17 -11.81 -17.01
CA THR A 110 2.85 -12.41 -16.81
C THR A 110 2.00 -12.08 -18.04
N GLY A 111 2.11 -12.89 -19.10
CA GLY A 111 1.39 -12.65 -20.35
C GLY A 111 -0.14 -12.72 -20.17
N PRO A 112 -0.93 -12.26 -21.16
CA PRO A 112 -2.40 -12.33 -21.14
C PRO A 112 -2.99 -13.76 -21.04
N LYS A 113 -2.12 -14.78 -21.02
CA LYS A 113 -2.47 -16.20 -20.88
C LYS A 113 -2.59 -16.65 -19.42
N ASP A 114 -1.99 -15.93 -18.47
CA ASP A 114 -2.15 -16.20 -17.05
C ASP A 114 -3.40 -15.48 -16.56
N MET A 115 -4.55 -16.13 -16.76
CA MET A 115 -5.84 -15.72 -16.20
C MET A 115 -6.08 -16.43 -14.88
N LEU A 116 -6.69 -15.73 -13.92
CA LEU A 116 -7.26 -16.36 -12.75
C LEU A 116 -8.34 -17.35 -13.21
N VAL A 117 -8.23 -18.60 -12.76
CA VAL A 117 -8.95 -19.76 -13.31
C VAL A 117 -10.47 -19.60 -13.12
N THR A 118 -10.88 -18.89 -12.07
CA THR A 118 -12.29 -18.77 -11.72
C THR A 118 -12.88 -17.42 -12.11
N LEU A 119 -12.11 -16.34 -11.88
CA LEU A 119 -12.56 -14.97 -12.12
C LEU A 119 -12.32 -14.49 -13.57
N HIS A 120 -11.57 -15.25 -14.38
CA HIS A 120 -11.16 -14.89 -15.75
C HIS A 120 -10.48 -13.51 -15.87
N LEU A 121 -10.00 -12.95 -14.75
CA LEU A 121 -9.24 -11.71 -14.71
C LEU A 121 -7.77 -12.02 -14.94
N SER A 122 -7.07 -11.12 -15.64
CA SER A 122 -5.64 -11.25 -15.84
C SER A 122 -4.91 -11.19 -14.49
N VAL A 123 -3.98 -12.13 -14.25
CA VAL A 123 -3.04 -12.08 -13.12
C VAL A 123 -2.22 -10.78 -13.15
N GLY A 124 -2.10 -10.14 -14.31
CA GLY A 124 -1.52 -8.81 -14.47
C GLY A 124 -2.19 -7.74 -13.60
N ILE A 125 -3.50 -7.85 -13.31
CA ILE A 125 -4.21 -6.88 -12.45
C ILE A 125 -3.78 -7.05 -10.99
N LEU A 126 -3.65 -8.30 -10.52
CA LEU A 126 -3.12 -8.58 -9.18
C LEU A 126 -1.69 -8.02 -9.04
N ASN A 127 -0.84 -8.25 -10.05
CA ASN A 127 0.54 -7.78 -10.04
C ASN A 127 0.67 -6.27 -10.28
N ALA A 128 -0.31 -5.64 -10.92
CA ALA A 128 -0.34 -4.19 -11.11
C ALA A 128 -0.46 -3.44 -9.78
N ALA A 129 -1.05 -4.05 -8.75
CA ALA A 129 -1.09 -3.46 -7.42
C ALA A 129 0.32 -3.19 -6.85
N LEU A 130 1.33 -4.00 -7.20
CA LEU A 130 2.72 -3.78 -6.80
C LEU A 130 3.31 -2.50 -7.44
N ILE A 131 2.95 -2.24 -8.70
CA ILE A 131 3.32 -1.02 -9.41
C ILE A 131 2.64 0.18 -8.76
N VAL A 132 1.32 0.08 -8.52
CA VAL A 132 0.54 1.16 -7.89
C VAL A 132 1.10 1.49 -6.51
N LEU A 133 1.43 0.48 -5.70
CA LEU A 133 2.07 0.65 -4.39
C LEU A 133 3.39 1.41 -4.51
N GLY A 134 4.30 0.95 -5.37
CA GLY A 134 5.62 1.57 -5.53
C GLY A 134 5.52 3.03 -5.99
N VAL A 135 4.60 3.33 -6.91
CA VAL A 135 4.39 4.70 -7.41
C VAL A 135 3.77 5.60 -6.34
N LEU A 136 2.69 5.17 -5.67
CA LEU A 136 2.06 5.99 -4.62
C LEU A 136 3.04 6.30 -3.47
N MET A 137 3.78 5.28 -3.02
CA MET A 137 4.74 5.42 -1.92
C MET A 137 5.92 6.30 -2.31
N ALA A 138 6.42 6.18 -3.54
CA ALA A 138 7.48 7.06 -4.04
C ALA A 138 7.02 8.52 -4.09
N ILE A 139 5.79 8.80 -4.52
CA ILE A 139 5.24 10.17 -4.55
C ILE A 139 5.17 10.76 -3.14
N GLU A 140 4.65 10.02 -2.16
CA GLU A 140 4.58 10.49 -0.76
C GLU A 140 5.96 10.73 -0.16
N LEU A 141 6.92 9.82 -0.40
CA LEU A 141 8.29 9.98 0.07
C LEU A 141 8.99 11.19 -0.54
N VAL A 142 8.81 11.44 -1.84
CA VAL A 142 9.32 12.64 -2.49
C VAL A 142 8.66 13.90 -1.91
N ALA A 143 7.36 13.87 -1.66
CA ALA A 143 6.65 14.98 -1.01
C ALA A 143 7.18 15.24 0.41
N GLN A 144 7.49 14.20 1.18
CA GLN A 144 8.11 14.32 2.50
C GLN A 144 9.51 14.93 2.41
N ILE A 145 10.34 14.49 1.46
CA ILE A 145 11.68 15.06 1.22
C ILE A 145 11.59 16.56 0.90
N ILE A 146 10.67 16.95 0.01
CA ILE A 146 10.46 18.37 -0.34
C ILE A 146 10.01 19.18 0.88
N ASN A 147 9.13 18.62 1.72
CA ASN A 147 8.69 19.28 2.95
C ASN A 147 9.82 19.48 3.96
N ILE A 148 10.69 18.48 4.14
CA ILE A 148 11.88 18.58 5.01
C ILE A 148 12.80 19.71 4.54
N ILE A 149 13.04 19.82 3.23
CA ILE A 149 13.88 20.88 2.64
C ILE A 149 13.22 22.25 2.81
N ARG A 150 11.90 22.36 2.56
CA ARG A 150 11.19 23.64 2.52
C ARG A 150 10.93 24.23 3.90
N LYS A 151 10.56 23.41 4.88
CA LYS A 151 10.19 23.89 6.21
C LYS A 151 11.33 23.83 7.23
N LYS A 152 12.43 23.11 6.95
CA LYS A 152 13.50 22.81 7.93
C LYS A 152 12.98 22.27 9.27
N GLU A 153 11.74 21.80 9.27
CA GLU A 153 11.03 21.28 10.41
C GLU A 153 10.35 20.01 9.95
N VAL A 154 10.50 18.97 10.76
CA VAL A 154 9.78 17.71 10.62
C VAL A 154 8.32 18.04 10.85
N VAL A 155 7.56 18.18 9.77
CA VAL A 155 6.14 18.53 9.84
C VAL A 155 5.41 17.35 10.46
N ARG A 156 5.27 17.40 11.78
CA ARG A 156 4.35 16.55 12.55
C ARG A 156 2.96 17.14 12.36
N ILE A 157 2.09 16.43 11.64
CA ILE A 157 0.65 16.70 11.61
C ILE A 157 0.00 15.74 12.61
#